data_AF-A0A453MMR2-F1
#
_entry.id   AF-A0A453MMR2-F1
#
_cell.length_a   1.000
_cell.length_b   1.000
_cell.length_c   1.000
_cell.angle_alpha   90.00
_cell.angle_beta   90.00
_cell.angle_gamma   90.00
#
_symmetry.space_group_name_H-M   'P 1'
#
loop_
_entity.id
_entity.type
_entity.pdbx_description
1 polymer ?
#
loop_
_entity_poly.entity_id
_entity_poly.type
_entity_poly.pdbx_seq_one_letter_code
_entity_poly.pdbx_strand_id
1 'polypeptide(L)'
;MLTGYGSTETGGISLMSNQEECSRVGSAGRIYHNVEVRIVDIVTGEPLSVGQKGELCVRGPSIMTGYVGDNEANAAAFDSEGWLRTGDFCYIDEDGFVFIVDRLKEFIKYKAYQVAPAELELILQSLPEIADAAVMPYPHEEAGEIPMALVVRRPGSKVTEAQVMEHVAKQVAPYKKVRKVVFVDSIPKSPAGKILRRQLPNLVPSCHVSRL
;
A
#
# COMPACT_ATOMS: atom_id res chain seq x y z
N MET A 1 5.11 -11.92 -16.04
CA MET A 1 6.33 -11.39 -15.39
C MET A 1 6.47 -12.15 -14.09
N LEU A 2 7.67 -12.64 -13.76
CA LEU A 2 7.90 -13.31 -12.48
C LEU A 2 7.80 -12.26 -11.37
N THR A 3 6.82 -12.39 -10.49
CA THR A 3 6.65 -11.50 -9.34
C THR A 3 6.96 -12.25 -8.06
N GLY A 4 7.64 -11.59 -7.13
CA GLY A 4 7.91 -12.10 -5.79
C GLY A 4 7.84 -10.96 -4.78
N TYR A 5 7.72 -11.32 -3.51
CA TYR A 5 7.69 -10.36 -2.41
C TYR A 5 8.74 -10.69 -1.37
N GLY A 6 9.31 -9.63 -0.81
CA GLY A 6 10.39 -9.68 0.15
C GLY A 6 10.82 -8.29 0.59
N SER A 7 11.61 -8.25 1.65
CA SER A 7 12.17 -7.03 2.22
C SER A 7 13.60 -7.28 2.74
N THR A 8 14.29 -6.24 3.17
CA THR A 8 15.62 -6.38 3.77
C THR A 8 15.57 -7.21 5.06
N GLU A 9 14.49 -7.08 5.81
CA GLU A 9 14.24 -7.75 7.08
C GLU A 9 13.85 -9.24 6.93
N THR A 10 13.40 -9.66 5.74
CA THR A 10 12.75 -10.97 5.54
C THR A 10 13.45 -11.84 4.50
N GLY A 11 14.25 -11.24 3.63
CA GLY A 11 14.69 -11.89 2.39
C GLY A 11 13.50 -12.04 1.43
N GLY A 12 13.48 -13.13 0.66
CA GLY A 12 12.31 -13.48 -0.16
C GLY A 12 11.28 -14.26 0.66
N ILE A 13 10.03 -13.81 0.66
CA ILE A 13 8.89 -14.46 1.32
C ILE A 13 8.08 -15.28 0.32
N SER A 14 7.85 -14.75 -0.88
CA SER A 14 7.06 -15.40 -1.91
C SER A 14 7.62 -15.19 -3.31
N LEU A 15 7.33 -16.12 -4.20
CA LEU A 15 7.73 -16.07 -5.60
C LEU A 15 6.72 -16.81 -6.48
N MET A 16 6.44 -16.27 -7.67
CA MET A 16 5.78 -17.01 -8.74
C MET A 16 6.76 -17.99 -9.37
N SER A 17 6.39 -19.25 -9.49
CA SER A 17 7.32 -20.31 -9.93
C SER A 17 7.10 -20.75 -11.40
N ASN A 18 5.97 -20.39 -12.01
CA ASN A 18 5.65 -20.79 -13.39
C ASN A 18 4.74 -19.77 -14.10
N GLN A 19 4.47 -20.03 -15.39
CA GLN A 19 3.69 -19.14 -16.25
C GLN A 19 2.20 -19.04 -15.83
N GLU A 20 1.63 -20.11 -15.29
CA GLU A 20 0.25 -20.13 -14.80
C GLU A 20 0.12 -19.21 -13.58
N GLU A 21 1.05 -19.30 -12.63
CA GLU A 21 1.10 -18.40 -11.48
C GLU A 21 1.31 -16.94 -11.90
N CYS A 22 2.12 -16.71 -12.94
CA CYS A 22 2.33 -15.38 -13.52
C CYS A 22 1.05 -14.77 -14.14
N SER A 23 0.00 -15.56 -14.38
CA SER A 23 -1.29 -15.06 -14.84
C SER A 23 -2.18 -14.54 -13.71
N ARG A 24 -1.85 -14.81 -12.43
CA ARG A 24 -2.57 -14.24 -11.28
C ARG A 24 -2.18 -12.78 -11.05
N VAL A 25 -2.93 -11.90 -11.69
CA VAL A 25 -2.77 -10.45 -11.58
C VAL A 25 -2.89 -9.99 -10.12
N GLY A 26 -1.92 -9.19 -9.67
CA GLY A 26 -1.90 -8.62 -8.32
C GLY A 26 -1.32 -9.55 -7.24
N SER A 27 -1.06 -10.82 -7.57
CA SER A 27 -0.39 -11.72 -6.63
C SER A 27 1.12 -11.44 -6.57
N ALA A 28 1.68 -11.65 -5.39
CA ALA A 28 3.12 -11.72 -5.13
C ALA A 28 3.68 -13.15 -5.18
N GLY A 29 2.90 -14.11 -5.69
CA GLY A 29 3.28 -15.52 -5.77
C GLY A 29 2.96 -16.30 -4.49
N ARG A 30 3.50 -17.52 -4.42
CA ARG A 30 3.31 -18.43 -3.28
C ARG A 30 4.44 -18.33 -2.28
N ILE A 31 4.13 -18.60 -1.02
CA ILE A 31 5.07 -18.56 0.10
C ILE A 31 6.16 -19.63 -0.11
N TYR A 32 7.40 -19.28 0.23
CA TYR A 32 8.51 -20.25 0.23
C TYR A 32 8.32 -21.35 1.27
N HIS A 33 8.76 -22.56 0.93
CA HIS A 33 8.60 -23.78 1.74
C HIS A 33 9.17 -23.70 3.18
N ASN A 34 10.12 -22.79 3.42
CA ASN A 34 10.77 -22.61 4.73
C ASN A 34 10.36 -21.31 5.43
N VAL A 35 9.35 -20.60 4.93
CA VAL A 35 8.82 -19.38 5.55
C VAL A 35 7.43 -19.67 6.10
N GLU A 36 7.26 -19.44 7.39
CA GLU A 36 5.96 -19.43 8.04
C GLU A 36 5.36 -18.03 7.93
N VAL A 37 4.07 -17.97 7.60
CA VAL A 37 3.33 -16.71 7.54
C VAL A 37 2.02 -16.83 8.28
N ARG A 38 1.58 -15.73 8.87
CA ARG A 38 0.23 -15.57 9.41
C ARG A 38 -0.29 -14.18 9.06
N ILE A 39 -1.59 -14.09 8.79
CA ILE A 39 -2.29 -12.81 8.64
C ILE A 39 -2.97 -12.53 9.97
N VAL A 40 -2.73 -11.36 10.54
CA VAL A 40 -3.33 -10.97 11.83
C VAL A 40 -4.21 -9.73 11.69
N ASP A 41 -5.27 -9.67 12.49
CA ASP A 41 -6.10 -8.47 12.57
C ASP A 41 -5.29 -7.31 13.17
N ILE A 42 -5.38 -6.14 12.55
CA ILE A 42 -4.57 -4.96 12.94
C ILE A 42 -5.04 -4.32 14.26
N VAL A 43 -6.24 -4.67 14.74
CA VAL A 43 -6.82 -4.15 15.98
C VAL A 43 -6.65 -5.16 17.10
N THR A 44 -7.02 -6.42 16.89
CA THR A 44 -6.99 -7.44 17.94
C THR A 44 -5.66 -8.18 18.04
N GLY A 45 -4.89 -8.23 16.95
CA GLY A 45 -3.67 -9.05 16.85
C GLY A 45 -3.94 -10.54 16.65
N GLU A 46 -5.21 -10.95 16.54
CA GLU A 46 -5.59 -12.35 16.39
C GLU A 46 -5.35 -12.86 14.96
N PRO A 47 -4.97 -14.13 14.78
CA PRO A 47 -4.87 -14.75 13.46
C PRO A 47 -6.20 -14.72 12.70
N LEU A 48 -6.13 -14.38 11.42
CA LEU A 48 -7.26 -14.33 10.52
C LEU A 48 -7.33 -15.57 9.62
N SER A 49 -8.54 -15.89 9.17
CA SER A 49 -8.80 -16.95 8.20
C SER A 49 -8.30 -16.57 6.80
N VAL A 50 -8.14 -17.59 5.96
CA VAL A 50 -7.83 -17.44 4.53
C VAL A 50 -8.78 -16.43 3.86
N GLY A 51 -8.23 -15.59 2.98
CA GLY A 51 -8.94 -14.53 2.25
C GLY A 51 -9.21 -13.26 3.06
N GLN A 52 -9.08 -13.29 4.39
CA GLN A 52 -9.24 -12.10 5.22
C GLN A 52 -7.99 -11.23 5.15
N LYS A 53 -8.18 -9.91 5.22
CA LYS A 53 -7.12 -8.91 5.10
C LYS A 53 -6.62 -8.47 6.47
N GLY A 54 -5.31 -8.46 6.65
CA GLY A 54 -4.66 -8.11 7.91
C GLY A 54 -3.19 -7.79 7.70
N GLU A 55 -2.45 -7.67 8.81
CA GLU A 55 -1.00 -7.51 8.75
C GLU A 55 -0.31 -8.85 8.49
N LEU A 56 0.64 -8.86 7.56
CA LEU A 56 1.52 -9.99 7.34
C LEU A 56 2.56 -10.09 8.46
N CYS A 57 2.52 -11.21 9.17
CA CYS A 57 3.55 -11.59 10.13
C CYS A 57 4.30 -12.81 9.60
N VAL A 58 5.63 -12.80 9.70
CA VAL A 58 6.48 -13.85 9.12
C VAL A 58 7.50 -14.40 10.12
N ARG A 59 7.85 -15.68 9.97
CA ARG A 59 8.89 -16.35 10.75
C ARG A 59 9.64 -17.34 9.86
N GLY A 60 10.92 -17.55 10.12
CA GLY A 60 11.72 -18.49 9.35
C GLY A 60 13.22 -18.19 9.42
N PRO A 61 14.05 -19.03 8.78
CA PRO A 61 15.51 -18.92 8.86
C PRO A 61 16.09 -17.73 8.11
N SER A 62 15.35 -17.13 7.17
CA SER A 62 15.78 -15.94 6.41
C SER A 62 15.43 -14.62 7.10
N ILE A 63 14.66 -14.66 8.19
CA ILE A 63 14.21 -13.45 8.89
C ILE A 63 15.38 -12.88 9.68
N MET A 64 15.53 -11.56 9.64
CA MET A 64 16.56 -10.84 10.40
C MET A 64 16.48 -11.16 11.90
N THR A 65 17.59 -10.98 12.61
CA THR A 65 17.63 -11.16 14.08
C THR A 65 17.29 -9.87 14.85
N GLY A 66 17.11 -8.75 14.14
CA GLY A 66 16.81 -7.44 14.71
C GLY A 66 17.63 -6.29 14.13
N TYR A 67 17.20 -5.08 14.44
CA TYR A 67 17.90 -3.83 14.18
C TYR A 67 19.02 -3.61 15.20
N VAL A 68 20.21 -3.24 14.69
CA VAL A 68 21.41 -3.06 15.51
C VAL A 68 21.24 -1.87 16.46
N GLY A 69 21.32 -2.12 17.77
CA GLY A 69 21.30 -1.09 18.79
C GLY A 69 19.94 -0.43 19.06
N ASP A 70 18.85 -0.94 18.46
CA ASP A 70 17.51 -0.35 18.57
C ASP A 70 16.53 -1.33 19.22
N ASN A 71 16.57 -1.38 20.56
CA ASN A 71 15.72 -2.28 21.34
C ASN A 71 14.23 -1.95 21.22
N GLU A 72 13.87 -0.68 21.03
CA GLU A 72 12.49 -0.24 20.88
C GLU A 72 11.92 -0.72 19.54
N ALA A 73 12.65 -0.50 18.43
CA ALA A 73 12.25 -1.01 17.12
C ALA A 73 12.17 -2.54 17.10
N ASN A 74 13.09 -3.24 17.77
CA ASN A 74 13.05 -4.69 17.90
C ASN A 74 11.82 -5.18 18.65
N ALA A 75 11.48 -4.55 19.78
CA ALA A 75 10.28 -4.89 20.56
C ALA A 75 8.98 -4.58 19.82
N ALA A 76 8.97 -3.59 18.93
CA ALA A 76 7.82 -3.28 18.08
C ALA A 76 7.72 -4.21 16.86
N ALA A 77 8.85 -4.64 16.31
CA ALA A 77 8.92 -5.47 15.11
C ALA A 77 8.65 -6.95 15.39
N PHE A 78 9.06 -7.47 16.55
CA PHE A 78 8.85 -8.86 16.91
C PHE A 78 7.83 -8.99 18.04
N ASP A 79 6.94 -9.98 17.92
CA ASP A 79 6.09 -10.37 19.04
C ASP A 79 6.79 -11.34 20.01
N SER A 80 6.08 -11.73 21.07
CA SER A 80 6.59 -12.66 22.09
C SER A 80 6.86 -14.08 21.57
N GLU A 81 6.35 -14.44 20.41
CA GLU A 81 6.52 -15.76 19.77
C GLU A 81 7.57 -15.73 18.63
N GLY A 82 8.21 -14.58 18.42
CA GLY A 82 9.26 -14.37 17.43
C GLY A 82 8.74 -14.15 16.00
N TRP A 83 7.47 -13.76 15.83
CA TRP A 83 6.99 -13.33 14.50
C TRP A 83 7.41 -11.90 14.22
N LEU A 84 7.98 -11.70 13.04
CA LEU A 84 8.26 -10.38 12.51
C LEU A 84 6.98 -9.77 11.92
N ARG A 85 6.54 -8.66 12.48
CA ARG A 85 5.51 -7.77 11.93
C ARG A 85 6.08 -6.97 10.77
N THR A 86 5.62 -7.24 9.56
CA THR A 86 6.18 -6.61 8.35
C THR A 86 5.74 -5.15 8.19
N GLY A 87 4.60 -4.78 8.78
CA GLY A 87 3.91 -3.53 8.50
C GLY A 87 3.19 -3.52 7.14
N ASP A 88 3.08 -4.66 6.45
CA ASP A 88 2.40 -4.80 5.18
C ASP A 88 1.00 -5.39 5.38
N PHE A 89 -0.01 -4.70 4.85
CA PHE A 89 -1.39 -5.14 4.84
C PHE A 89 -1.61 -6.04 3.63
N CYS A 90 -2.03 -7.28 3.85
CA CYS A 90 -2.17 -8.27 2.79
C CYS A 90 -3.28 -9.29 3.09
N TYR A 91 -3.49 -10.22 2.17
CA TYR A 91 -4.23 -11.45 2.42
C TYR A 91 -3.59 -12.61 1.65
N ILE A 92 -3.95 -13.83 2.04
CA ILE A 92 -3.58 -15.05 1.33
C ILE A 92 -4.87 -15.70 0.84
N ASP A 93 -4.96 -16.05 -0.44
CA ASP A 93 -6.13 -16.71 -1.00
C ASP A 93 -6.15 -18.23 -0.72
N GLU A 94 -7.23 -18.89 -1.12
CA GLU A 94 -7.45 -20.33 -0.93
C GLU A 94 -6.40 -21.21 -1.63
N ASP A 95 -5.71 -20.66 -2.64
CA ASP A 95 -4.68 -21.35 -3.40
C ASP A 95 -3.26 -21.06 -2.88
N GLY A 96 -3.15 -20.33 -1.76
CA GLY A 96 -1.89 -20.00 -1.09
C GLY A 96 -1.11 -18.85 -1.70
N PHE A 97 -1.74 -18.03 -2.56
CA PHE A 97 -1.10 -16.85 -3.14
C PHE A 97 -1.21 -15.64 -2.22
N VAL A 98 -0.10 -14.94 -2.07
CA VAL A 98 -0.02 -13.72 -1.27
C VAL A 98 -0.42 -12.52 -2.12
N PHE A 99 -1.24 -11.63 -1.57
CA PHE A 99 -1.64 -10.37 -2.19
C PHE A 99 -1.33 -9.21 -1.27
N ILE A 100 -0.27 -8.47 -1.58
CA ILE A 100 0.12 -7.26 -0.84
C ILE A 100 -0.81 -6.13 -1.26
N VAL A 101 -1.55 -5.58 -0.29
CA VAL A 101 -2.52 -4.51 -0.52
C VAL A 101 -1.84 -3.15 -0.38
N ASP A 102 -1.16 -2.91 0.75
CA ASP A 102 -0.45 -1.64 1.01
C ASP A 102 0.46 -1.75 2.25
N ARG A 103 1.10 -0.65 2.63
CA ARG A 103 1.80 -0.48 3.91
C ARG A 103 0.86 0.12 4.94
N LEU A 104 0.81 -0.44 6.15
CA LEU A 104 -0.04 0.07 7.25
C LEU A 104 0.22 1.54 7.57
N LYS A 105 1.49 1.94 7.58
CA LYS A 105 1.90 3.33 7.86
C LYS A 105 1.54 4.32 6.75
N GLU A 106 1.16 3.83 5.57
CA GLU A 106 0.83 4.65 4.41
C GLU A 106 -0.69 4.84 4.26
N PHE A 107 -1.50 4.16 5.08
CA PHE A 107 -2.94 4.34 5.10
C PHE A 107 -3.38 5.76 5.43
N ILE A 108 -4.40 6.20 4.71
CA ILE A 108 -5.07 7.48 4.92
C ILE A 108 -6.17 7.28 5.95
N LYS A 109 -6.14 8.11 6.99
CA LYS A 109 -7.08 8.07 8.12
C LYS A 109 -8.27 8.99 7.84
N TYR A 110 -9.23 8.49 7.07
CA TYR A 110 -10.45 9.23 6.74
C TYR A 110 -11.55 8.90 7.75
N LYS A 111 -11.82 9.82 8.68
CA LYS A 111 -12.73 9.60 9.81
C LYS A 111 -12.31 8.33 10.58
N ALA A 112 -13.24 7.39 10.80
CA ALA A 112 -12.95 6.10 11.45
C ALA A 112 -12.50 5.00 10.45
N TYR A 113 -12.26 5.35 9.18
CA TYR A 113 -11.88 4.40 8.13
C TYR A 113 -10.41 4.54 7.75
N GLN A 114 -9.81 3.40 7.38
CA GLN A 114 -8.49 3.34 6.76
C GLN A 114 -8.64 3.15 5.26
N VAL A 115 -7.95 3.98 4.48
CA VAL A 115 -7.98 3.94 3.02
C VAL A 115 -6.56 3.66 2.53
N ALA A 116 -6.41 2.58 1.76
CA ALA A 116 -5.15 2.19 1.12
C ALA A 116 -4.88 3.06 -0.12
N PRO A 117 -3.82 3.90 -0.14
CA PRO A 117 -3.44 4.63 -1.35
C PRO A 117 -3.25 3.75 -2.58
N ALA A 118 -2.59 2.59 -2.44
CA ALA A 118 -2.24 1.72 -3.56
C ALA A 118 -3.47 1.20 -4.33
N GLU A 119 -4.58 0.93 -3.62
CA GLU A 119 -5.86 0.56 -4.23
C GLU A 119 -6.39 1.68 -5.14
N LEU A 120 -6.32 2.93 -4.66
CA LEU A 120 -6.77 4.09 -5.43
C LEU A 120 -5.83 4.42 -6.59
N GLU A 121 -4.52 4.25 -6.39
CA GLU A 121 -3.49 4.42 -7.42
C GLU A 121 -3.71 3.45 -8.59
N LEU A 122 -4.00 2.19 -8.30
CA LEU A 122 -4.31 1.18 -9.32
C LEU A 122 -5.56 1.56 -10.13
N ILE A 123 -6.60 2.07 -9.48
CA ILE A 123 -7.82 2.53 -10.15
C ILE A 123 -7.56 3.78 -10.99
N LEU A 124 -6.72 4.70 -10.52
CA LEU A 124 -6.32 5.88 -11.30
C LEU A 124 -5.52 5.48 -12.54
N GLN A 125 -4.61 4.51 -12.41
CA GLN A 125 -3.80 4.01 -13.53
C GLN A 125 -4.63 3.28 -14.60
N SER A 126 -5.84 2.83 -14.28
CA SER A 126 -6.74 2.22 -15.26
C SER A 126 -7.42 3.25 -16.19
N LEU A 127 -7.36 4.54 -15.85
CA LEU A 127 -7.89 5.61 -16.70
C LEU A 127 -6.89 5.93 -17.83
N PRO A 128 -7.22 5.70 -19.12
CA PRO A 128 -6.28 5.84 -20.24
C PRO A 128 -5.59 7.21 -20.34
N GLU A 129 -6.24 8.25 -19.86
CA GLU A 129 -5.81 9.65 -19.88
C GLU A 129 -4.71 9.97 -18.85
N ILE A 130 -4.47 9.06 -17.91
CA ILE A 130 -3.48 9.17 -16.85
C ILE A 130 -2.21 8.41 -17.28
N ALA A 131 -1.06 9.08 -17.15
CA ALA A 131 0.26 8.50 -17.39
C ALA A 131 0.82 7.87 -16.11
N ASP A 132 0.61 8.53 -14.98
CA ASP A 132 1.07 8.09 -13.66
C ASP A 132 0.22 8.74 -12.57
N ALA A 133 0.15 8.11 -11.40
CA ALA A 133 -0.60 8.64 -10.27
C ALA A 133 -0.02 8.18 -8.93
N ALA A 134 -0.15 9.05 -7.93
CA ALA A 134 0.09 8.74 -6.53
C ALA A 134 -1.09 9.25 -5.70
N VAL A 135 -1.38 8.58 -4.58
CA VAL A 135 -2.38 9.01 -3.62
C VAL A 135 -1.71 9.24 -2.28
N MET A 136 -2.07 10.35 -1.63
CA MET A 136 -1.51 10.73 -0.33
C MET A 136 -2.59 11.28 0.60
N PRO A 137 -2.39 11.19 1.92
CA PRO A 137 -3.26 11.86 2.89
C PRO A 137 -3.13 13.37 2.73
N TYR A 138 -4.26 14.06 2.71
CA TYR A 138 -4.32 15.52 2.79
C TYR A 138 -5.07 15.95 4.05
N PRO A 139 -4.51 16.83 4.90
CA PRO A 139 -5.18 17.28 6.12
C PRO A 139 -6.55 17.90 5.84
N HIS A 140 -7.55 17.52 6.63
CA HIS A 140 -8.92 18.03 6.51
C HIS A 140 -9.55 18.20 7.89
N GLU A 141 -10.06 19.39 8.17
CA GLU A 141 -10.55 19.80 9.50
C GLU A 141 -11.56 18.81 10.11
N GLU A 142 -12.58 18.40 9.35
CA GLU A 142 -13.63 17.50 9.86
C GLU A 142 -13.33 16.01 9.73
N ALA A 143 -12.42 15.63 8.83
CA ALA A 143 -12.22 14.23 8.45
C ALA A 143 -10.90 13.65 8.97
N GLY A 144 -10.06 14.48 9.59
CA GLY A 144 -8.65 14.18 9.87
C GLY A 144 -7.84 14.28 8.58
N GLU A 145 -8.00 13.29 7.70
CA GLU A 145 -7.34 13.23 6.39
C GLU A 145 -8.36 12.90 5.30
N ILE A 146 -8.10 13.35 4.07
CA ILE A 146 -8.83 12.93 2.86
C ILE A 146 -7.87 12.34 1.82
N PRO A 147 -8.32 11.39 0.98
CA PRO A 147 -7.51 10.92 -0.14
C PRO A 147 -7.34 12.01 -1.21
N MET A 148 -6.11 12.46 -1.39
CA MET A 148 -5.71 13.35 -2.49
C MET A 148 -4.95 12.56 -3.54
N ALA A 149 -5.36 12.70 -4.81
CA ALA A 149 -4.64 12.14 -5.95
C ALA A 149 -3.71 13.19 -6.58
N LEU A 150 -2.45 12.83 -6.77
CA LEU A 150 -1.50 13.52 -7.63
C LEU A 150 -1.48 12.80 -8.97
N VAL A 151 -1.78 13.50 -10.05
CA VAL A 151 -2.02 12.90 -11.36
C VAL A 151 -1.09 13.51 -12.40
N VAL A 152 -0.35 12.64 -13.10
CA VAL A 152 0.39 12.98 -14.31
C VAL A 152 -0.50 12.65 -15.51
N ARG A 153 -0.88 13.66 -16.29
CA ARG A 153 -1.67 13.46 -17.50
C ARG A 153 -0.81 12.88 -18.61
N ARG A 154 -1.41 12.08 -19.50
CA ARG A 154 -0.79 11.79 -20.79
C ARG A 154 -0.70 13.04 -21.67
N PRO A 155 0.30 13.14 -22.57
CA PRO A 155 0.37 14.24 -23.53
C PRO A 155 -0.94 14.44 -24.29
N GLY A 156 -1.42 15.69 -24.35
CA GLY A 156 -2.67 16.06 -25.03
C GLY A 156 -3.96 15.74 -24.25
N SER A 157 -3.88 15.07 -23.09
CA SER A 157 -5.04 14.80 -22.25
C SER A 157 -5.62 16.08 -21.64
N LYS A 158 -6.95 16.17 -21.63
CA LYS A 158 -7.73 17.25 -21.03
C LYS A 158 -8.58 16.78 -19.84
N VAL A 159 -8.25 15.60 -19.27
CA VAL A 159 -9.02 15.01 -18.17
C VAL A 159 -9.10 15.97 -16.99
N THR A 160 -10.32 16.26 -16.53
CA THR A 160 -10.57 17.20 -15.44
C THR A 160 -10.49 16.51 -14.07
N GLU A 161 -10.30 17.28 -13.00
CA GLU A 161 -10.33 16.75 -11.62
C GLU A 161 -11.63 16.02 -11.33
N ALA A 162 -12.77 16.56 -11.79
CA ALA A 162 -14.09 15.96 -11.63
C ALA A 162 -14.18 14.58 -12.30
N GLN A 163 -13.66 14.44 -13.52
CA GLN A 163 -13.63 13.15 -14.24
C GLN A 163 -12.77 12.12 -13.52
N VAL A 164 -11.61 12.53 -12.99
CA VAL A 164 -10.73 11.66 -12.18
C VAL A 164 -11.45 11.18 -10.92
N MET A 165 -12.06 12.10 -10.16
CA MET A 165 -12.80 11.76 -8.94
C MET A 165 -14.00 10.85 -9.23
N GLU A 166 -14.74 11.12 -10.32
CA GLU A 166 -15.88 10.32 -10.74
C GLU A 166 -15.46 8.90 -11.16
N HIS A 167 -14.37 8.75 -11.90
CA HIS A 167 -13.83 7.45 -12.31
C HIS A 167 -13.53 6.55 -11.12
N VAL A 168 -12.85 7.09 -10.11
CA VAL A 168 -12.57 6.36 -8.85
C VAL A 168 -13.86 6.07 -8.10
N ALA A 169 -14.76 7.06 -8.00
CA ALA A 169 -15.99 6.96 -7.21
C ALA A 169 -16.97 5.88 -7.68
N LYS A 170 -16.90 5.46 -8.95
CA LYS A 170 -17.69 4.37 -9.52
C LYS A 170 -17.22 2.97 -9.09
N GLN A 171 -15.99 2.86 -8.57
CA GLN A 171 -15.33 1.57 -8.32
C GLN A 171 -15.09 1.30 -6.83
N VAL A 172 -15.30 2.30 -5.97
CA VAL A 172 -14.98 2.20 -4.54
C VAL A 172 -16.14 2.62 -3.64
N ALA A 173 -16.12 2.09 -2.42
CA ALA A 173 -17.05 2.51 -1.38
C ALA A 173 -16.92 4.03 -1.08
N PRO A 174 -17.99 4.70 -0.61
CA PRO A 174 -18.01 6.14 -0.42
C PRO A 174 -16.83 6.72 0.39
N TYR A 175 -16.35 6.02 1.41
CA TYR A 175 -15.26 6.46 2.28
C TYR A 175 -13.87 6.39 1.63
N LYS A 176 -13.68 5.60 0.57
CA LYS A 176 -12.40 5.47 -0.15
C LYS A 176 -12.24 6.48 -1.29
N LYS A 177 -13.33 7.14 -1.68
CA LYS A 177 -13.34 8.03 -2.84
C LYS A 177 -12.27 9.14 -2.70
N VAL A 178 -11.58 9.41 -3.80
CA VAL A 178 -10.71 10.60 -3.92
C VAL A 178 -11.54 11.87 -3.73
N ARG A 179 -10.99 12.83 -2.99
CA ARG A 179 -11.66 14.09 -2.61
C ARG A 179 -10.96 15.33 -3.15
N LYS A 180 -9.70 15.19 -3.58
CA LYS A 180 -8.91 16.27 -4.15
C LYS A 180 -7.98 15.70 -5.22
N VAL A 181 -7.81 16.43 -6.31
CA VAL A 181 -6.91 16.04 -7.41
C VAL A 181 -5.99 17.21 -7.66
N VAL A 182 -4.70 16.93 -7.84
CA VAL A 182 -3.70 17.92 -8.26
C VAL A 182 -2.96 17.35 -9.44
N PHE A 183 -2.87 18.10 -10.53
CA PHE A 183 -2.07 17.71 -11.68
C PHE A 183 -0.61 18.12 -11.47
N VAL A 184 0.30 17.18 -11.67
CA VAL A 184 1.74 17.35 -11.46
C VAL A 184 2.50 16.85 -12.69
N ASP A 185 3.74 17.32 -12.87
CA ASP A 185 4.55 16.95 -14.03
C ASP A 185 5.12 15.53 -13.91
N SER A 186 5.40 15.06 -12.69
CA SER A 186 5.93 13.72 -12.44
C SER A 186 5.67 13.25 -11.00
N ILE A 187 5.66 11.93 -10.80
CA ILE A 187 5.63 11.30 -9.47
C ILE A 187 7.06 10.90 -9.08
N PRO A 188 7.59 11.34 -7.92
CA PRO A 188 8.93 10.97 -7.48
C PRO A 188 8.97 9.46 -7.19
N LYS A 189 9.90 8.77 -7.85
CA LYS A 189 10.10 7.33 -7.72
C LYS A 189 11.57 7.01 -7.48
N SER A 190 11.81 5.96 -6.71
CA SER A 190 13.13 5.35 -6.58
C SER A 190 13.59 4.76 -7.92
N PRO A 191 14.89 4.44 -8.10
CA PRO A 191 15.36 3.71 -9.29
C PRO A 191 14.63 2.37 -9.51
N ALA A 192 14.12 1.74 -8.43
CA ALA A 192 13.32 0.54 -8.49
C ALA A 192 11.83 0.79 -8.84
N GLY A 193 11.46 2.02 -9.20
CA GLY A 193 10.08 2.40 -9.56
C GLY A 193 9.13 2.64 -8.40
N LYS A 194 9.55 2.40 -7.14
CA LYS A 194 8.71 2.64 -5.95
C LYS A 194 8.45 4.14 -5.75
N ILE A 195 7.20 4.52 -5.50
CA ILE A 195 6.82 5.90 -5.18
C ILE A 195 7.53 6.35 -3.90
N LEU A 196 8.22 7.48 -3.96
CA LEU A 196 8.87 8.09 -2.80
C LEU A 196 7.85 8.93 -2.04
N ARG A 197 6.97 8.26 -1.26
CA ARG A 197 5.83 8.90 -0.59
C ARG A 197 6.19 10.12 0.26
N ARG A 198 7.36 10.09 0.92
CA ARG A 198 7.89 11.21 1.72
C ARG A 198 8.12 12.50 0.92
N GLN A 199 8.27 12.41 -0.40
CA GLN A 199 8.50 13.56 -1.27
C GLN A 199 7.21 14.10 -1.91
N LEU A 200 6.10 13.35 -1.87
CA LEU A 200 4.82 13.79 -2.44
C LEU A 200 4.31 15.12 -1.87
N PRO A 201 4.46 15.42 -0.56
CA PRO A 201 4.07 16.73 -0.02
C PRO A 201 4.75 17.91 -0.71
N ASN A 202 5.97 17.74 -1.24
CA ASN A 202 6.71 18.81 -1.92
C ASN A 202 6.09 19.19 -3.28
N LEU A 203 5.22 18.33 -3.83
CA LEU A 203 4.52 18.57 -5.08
C LEU A 203 3.24 19.40 -4.89
N VAL A 204 2.81 19.57 -3.63
CA VAL A 204 1.58 20.29 -3.30
C VAL A 204 1.97 21.66 -2.74
N PRO A 205 1.43 22.77 -3.26
CA PRO A 205 1.62 24.08 -2.67
C PRO A 205 1.14 24.05 -1.20
N SER A 206 1.96 24.52 -0.27
CA SER A 206 1.62 24.55 1.16
C SER A 206 0.36 25.39 1.39
N CYS A 207 -0.72 24.75 1.83
CA CYS A 207 -1.90 25.46 2.31
C CYS A 207 -1.64 25.89 3.76
N HIS A 208 -1.39 27.18 3.99
CA HIS A 208 -1.43 27.74 5.33
C HIS A 208 -2.84 27.58 5.87
N VAL A 209 -3.03 26.66 6.81
CA VAL A 209 -4.22 26.67 7.66
C VAL A 209 -4.05 27.88 8.58
N SER A 210 -4.68 29.00 8.23
CA SER A 210 -4.85 30.14 9.12
C SER A 210 -5.57 29.63 10.36
N ARG A 211 -4.83 29.49 11.46
CA ARG A 211 -5.42 29.35 12.80
C ARG A 211 -6.13 30.68 13.09
N LEU A 212 -7.46 30.65 13.11
CA LEU A 212 -8.25 31.61 13.87
C LEU A 212 -8.50 31.02 15.26
#